data_AF-A0A354DKK5-F1
#
_entry.id   AF-A0A354DKK5-F1
#
_cell.length_a   1.000
_cell.length_b   1.000
_cell.length_c   1.000
_cell.angle_alpha   90.00
_cell.angle_beta   90.00
_cell.angle_gamma   90.00
#
_symmetry.space_group_name_H-M   'P 1'
#
loop_
_entity.id
_entity.type
_entity.pdbx_description
1 polymer ?
#
loop_
_entity_poly.entity_id
_entity_poly.type
_entity_poly.pdbx_seq_one_letter_code
_entity_poly.pdbx_strand_id
1 'polypeptide(L)'
;LPLSFVLADMEKQGIEVERDRLDEMGHDIQGKLTNLITQIYTLAGSEFNLNSPKQLGEILFDKLMLPVIKKTKTGYSTNADVLEKLQHAHEIIPLILEYRQLIKLKTTYIE
;
A
#
# COMPACT_ATOMS: atom_id res chain seq x y z
N LEU A 1 16.31 11.86 -34.39
CA LEU A 1 15.80 10.52 -34.77
C LEU A 1 16.73 9.32 -34.48
N PRO A 2 18.06 9.40 -34.26
CA PRO A 2 18.87 8.18 -34.05
C PRO A 2 18.52 7.40 -32.77
N LEU A 3 18.06 8.07 -31.71
CA LEU A 3 17.63 7.42 -30.47
C LEU A 3 16.39 6.52 -30.64
N SER A 4 15.48 6.81 -31.58
CA SER A 4 14.27 6.00 -31.74
C SER A 4 14.58 4.60 -32.26
N PHE A 5 15.64 4.44 -33.07
CA PHE A 5 16.08 3.13 -33.53
C PHE A 5 16.69 2.31 -32.38
N VAL A 6 17.46 2.94 -31.50
CA VAL A 6 18.00 2.28 -30.30
C VAL A 6 16.88 1.82 -29.36
N LEU A 7 15.86 2.65 -29.13
CA LEU A 7 14.70 2.27 -28.30
C LEU A 7 13.93 1.10 -28.93
N ALA A 8 13.73 1.12 -30.25
CA ALA A 8 13.06 0.02 -30.96
C ALA A 8 13.83 -1.31 -30.82
N ASP A 9 15.16 -1.28 -30.89
CA ASP A 9 15.99 -2.47 -30.71
C ASP A 9 15.93 -2.99 -29.26
N MET A 10 15.96 -2.09 -28.26
CA MET A 10 15.84 -2.44 -26.85
C MET A 10 14.48 -3.05 -26.52
N GLU A 11 13.39 -2.48 -27.02
CA GLU A 11 12.03 -2.99 -26.81
C GLU A 11 11.84 -4.36 -27.46
N LYS A 12 12.39 -4.56 -28.67
CA LYS A 12 12.31 -5.84 -29.39
C LYS A 12 13.11 -6.95 -28.70
N GLN A 13 14.26 -6.62 -28.12
CA GLN A 13 15.06 -7.56 -27.35
C GLN A 13 14.33 -8.00 -26.07
N GLY A 14 13.65 -7.06 -25.41
CA GLY A 14 12.92 -7.30 -24.19
C GLY A 14 13.83 -7.57 -22.98
N ILE A 15 13.20 -7.94 -21.87
CA ILE A 15 13.87 -8.32 -20.63
C ILE A 15 13.28 -9.67 -20.21
N GLU A 16 14.15 -10.65 -20.01
CA GLU A 16 13.74 -11.96 -19.51
C GLU A 16 13.35 -11.87 -18.04
N VAL A 17 12.24 -12.53 -17.68
CA VAL A 17 11.69 -12.52 -16.33
C VAL A 17 11.41 -13.96 -15.89
N GLU A 18 11.85 -14.29 -14.69
CA GLU A 18 11.60 -15.60 -14.08
C GLU A 18 10.18 -15.65 -13.51
N ARG A 19 9.23 -16.18 -14.28
CA ARG A 19 7.80 -16.22 -13.92
C ARG A 19 7.55 -16.94 -12.60
N ASP A 20 8.15 -18.12 -12.41
CA ASP A 20 7.93 -18.94 -11.23
C ASP A 20 8.32 -18.19 -9.94
N ARG A 21 9.37 -17.36 -9.99
CA ARG A 21 9.75 -16.50 -8.87
C ARG A 21 8.75 -15.39 -8.59
N LEU A 22 8.20 -14.77 -9.63
CA LEU A 22 7.16 -13.77 -9.45
C LEU A 22 5.90 -14.40 -8.83
N ASP A 23 5.52 -15.59 -9.26
CA ASP A 23 4.40 -16.32 -8.70
C ASP A 23 4.64 -16.68 -7.23
N GLU A 24 5.82 -17.21 -6.88
CA GLU A 24 6.23 -17.46 -5.48
C GLU A 24 6.12 -16.19 -4.63
N MET A 25 6.70 -15.08 -5.11
CA MET A 25 6.64 -13.79 -4.41
C MET A 25 5.20 -13.29 -4.24
N GLY A 26 4.34 -13.49 -5.23
CA GLY A 26 2.92 -13.16 -5.16
C GLY A 26 2.19 -13.92 -4.07
N HIS A 27 2.47 -15.22 -3.92
CA HIS A 27 1.89 -16.07 -2.88
C HIS A 27 2.35 -15.65 -1.48
N ASP A 28 3.65 -15.39 -1.31
CA ASP A 28 4.22 -14.94 -0.04
C ASP A 28 3.64 -13.59 0.41
N ILE A 29 3.51 -12.65 -0.53
CA ILE A 29 2.91 -11.34 -0.27
C ILE A 29 1.44 -11.48 0.08
N GLN A 30 0.70 -12.36 -0.62
CA GLN A 30 -0.71 -12.60 -0.32
C GLN A 30 -0.89 -13.12 1.11
N GLY A 31 -0.05 -14.06 1.55
CA GLY A 31 -0.08 -14.56 2.94
C GLY A 31 0.19 -13.46 3.97
N LYS A 32 1.19 -12.61 3.73
CA LYS A 32 1.50 -11.46 4.60
C LYS A 32 0.35 -10.45 4.64
N LEU A 33 -0.24 -10.14 3.48
CA LEU A 33 -1.38 -9.22 3.38
C LEU A 33 -2.57 -9.71 4.20
N THR A 34 -2.93 -10.99 4.10
CA THR A 34 -4.02 -11.56 4.89
C THR A 34 -3.78 -11.37 6.39
N ASN A 35 -2.58 -11.66 6.87
CA ASN A 35 -2.22 -11.47 8.28
C ASN A 35 -2.29 -10.00 8.72
N LEU A 36 -1.78 -9.08 7.90
CA LEU A 36 -1.85 -7.64 8.19
C LEU A 36 -3.28 -7.14 8.23
N ILE A 37 -4.12 -7.54 7.28
CA ILE A 37 -5.53 -7.15 7.21
C ILE A 37 -6.26 -7.57 8.50
N THR A 38 -6.07 -8.82 8.93
CA THR A 38 -6.68 -9.32 10.17
C THR A 38 -6.23 -8.52 11.39
N GLN A 39 -4.94 -8.21 11.51
CA GLN A 39 -4.43 -7.38 12.62
C GLN A 39 -4.99 -5.96 12.57
N ILE A 40 -5.05 -5.33 11.39
CA ILE A 40 -5.59 -3.98 11.23
C ILE A 40 -7.07 -3.94 11.60
N TYR A 41 -7.88 -4.91 11.17
CA TYR A 41 -9.29 -4.98 11.53
C TYR A 41 -9.52 -5.23 13.02
N THR A 42 -8.64 -6.03 13.64
CA THR A 42 -8.68 -6.27 15.09
C THR A 42 -8.41 -4.98 15.87
N LEU A 43 -7.36 -4.24 15.49
CA LEU A 43 -7.02 -2.96 16.13
C LEU A 43 -8.05 -1.86 15.85
N ALA A 44 -8.61 -1.84 14.64
CA ALA A 44 -9.68 -0.91 14.28
C ALA A 44 -11.02 -1.26 14.93
N GLY A 45 -11.23 -2.52 15.35
CA GLY A 45 -12.49 -3.03 15.87
C GLY A 45 -13.63 -3.00 14.84
N SER A 46 -13.32 -3.02 13.54
CA SER A 46 -14.28 -3.10 12.44
C SER A 46 -13.57 -3.38 11.12
N GLU A 47 -14.26 -4.06 10.22
CA GLU A 47 -13.81 -4.22 8.84
C GLU A 47 -14.14 -2.98 8.02
N PHE A 48 -13.22 -2.60 7.13
CA PHE A 48 -13.37 -1.46 6.23
C PHE A 48 -12.43 -1.61 5.04
N ASN A 49 -12.63 -0.82 4.00
CA ASN A 49 -11.76 -0.82 2.84
C ASN A 49 -10.47 -0.04 3.11
N LEU A 50 -9.37 -0.77 3.34
CA LEU A 50 -8.02 -0.23 3.57
C LEU A 50 -7.47 0.59 2.40
N ASN A 51 -7.96 0.33 1.19
CA ASN A 51 -7.57 1.06 -0.02
C ASN A 51 -8.38 2.36 -0.19
N SER A 52 -9.44 2.57 0.61
CA SER A 52 -10.25 3.79 0.59
C SER A 52 -9.69 4.83 1.57
N PRO A 53 -9.12 5.95 1.10
CA PRO A 53 -8.57 6.98 1.98
C PRO A 53 -9.63 7.59 2.90
N LYS A 54 -10.90 7.60 2.44
CA LYS A 54 -12.03 8.13 3.21
C LYS A 54 -12.34 7.24 4.41
N GLN A 55 -12.60 5.94 4.17
CA GLN A 55 -12.92 5.00 5.25
C GLN A 55 -11.75 4.85 6.23
N LEU A 56 -10.51 4.78 5.71
CA LEU A 56 -9.34 4.74 6.56
C LEU A 56 -9.21 6.03 7.41
N GLY A 57 -9.51 7.19 6.82
CA GLY A 57 -9.52 8.47 7.55
C GLY A 57 -10.54 8.47 8.69
N GLU A 58 -11.77 8.01 8.44
CA GLU A 58 -12.82 7.90 9.46
C GLU A 58 -12.39 6.99 10.62
N ILE A 59 -11.75 5.84 10.32
CA ILE A 59 -11.24 4.94 11.37
C ILE A 59 -10.12 5.59 12.19
N LEU A 60 -9.13 6.18 11.53
CA LEU A 60 -7.96 6.74 12.22
C LEU A 60 -8.32 7.98 13.04
N PHE A 61 -9.12 8.89 12.49
CA PHE A 61 -9.32 10.21 13.07
C PHE A 61 -10.64 10.37 13.81
N ASP A 62 -11.71 9.65 13.42
CA ASP A 62 -13.00 9.74 14.11
C ASP A 62 -13.18 8.60 15.12
N LYS A 63 -12.79 7.36 14.79
CA LYS A 63 -12.95 6.20 15.70
C LYS A 63 -11.80 6.06 16.70
N LEU A 64 -10.56 6.09 16.22
CA LEU A 64 -9.35 5.98 17.05
C LEU A 64 -8.89 7.33 17.60
N MET A 65 -9.56 8.43 17.23
CA MET A 65 -9.32 9.79 17.74
C MET A 65 -7.86 10.23 17.64
N LEU A 66 -7.15 9.82 16.58
CA LEU A 66 -5.76 10.22 16.36
C LEU A 66 -5.66 11.69 15.93
N PRO A 67 -4.52 12.35 16.20
CA PRO A 67 -4.35 13.76 15.86
C PRO A 67 -4.33 13.98 14.34
N VAL A 68 -5.19 14.87 13.86
CA VAL A 68 -5.27 15.23 12.44
C VAL A 68 -4.14 16.19 12.08
N ILE A 69 -3.11 15.70 11.39
CA ILE A 69 -1.96 16.51 10.97
C ILE A 69 -2.28 17.35 9.72
N LYS A 70 -3.02 16.78 8.76
CA LYS A 70 -3.28 17.42 7.47
C LYS A 70 -4.64 17.01 6.92
N LYS A 71 -5.38 17.98 6.36
CA LYS A 71 -6.62 17.76 5.62
C LYS A 71 -6.41 18.09 4.14
N THR A 72 -7.05 17.33 3.26
CA THR A 72 -7.14 17.60 1.82
C THR A 72 -8.51 18.20 1.50
N LYS A 73 -8.71 18.63 0.25
CA LYS A 73 -10.01 19.16 -0.21
C LYS A 73 -11.16 18.15 -0.07
N THR A 74 -10.85 16.86 0.00
CA THR A 74 -11.82 15.75 0.00
C THR A 74 -11.93 15.00 1.32
N GLY A 75 -11.14 15.37 2.34
CA GLY A 75 -11.20 14.73 3.67
C GLY A 75 -9.88 14.75 4.43
N TYR A 76 -9.68 13.77 5.31
CA TYR A 76 -8.43 13.61 6.05
C TYR A 76 -7.30 13.08 5.15
N SER A 77 -6.08 13.59 5.35
CA SER A 77 -4.91 13.05 4.65
C SER A 77 -4.42 11.80 5.36
N THR A 78 -4.38 10.68 4.64
CA THR A 78 -3.76 9.43 5.10
C THR A 78 -2.48 9.14 4.33
N ASN A 79 -1.76 10.17 3.86
CA ASN A 79 -0.53 9.97 3.08
C ASN A 79 0.59 9.35 3.92
N ALA A 80 1.59 8.73 3.28
CA ALA A 80 2.74 8.14 3.97
C ALA A 80 3.41 9.13 4.94
N ASP A 81 3.76 10.34 4.48
CA ASP A 81 4.37 11.37 5.34
C ASP A 81 3.51 11.78 6.56
N VAL A 82 2.19 11.65 6.46
CA VAL A 82 1.26 11.95 7.56
C VAL A 82 1.22 10.77 8.53
N LEU A 83 1.15 9.55 8.00
CA LEU A 83 1.14 8.32 8.79
C LEU A 83 2.48 8.11 9.52
N GLU A 84 3.62 8.40 8.90
CA GLU A 84 4.95 8.30 9.55
C GLU A 84 5.05 9.20 10.79
N LYS A 85 4.48 10.41 10.74
CA LYS A 85 4.42 11.30 11.90
C LYS A 85 3.51 10.78 13.01
N LEU A 86 2.58 9.89 12.68
CA LEU A 86 1.65 9.24 13.60
C LEU A 86 2.10 7.84 14.03
N GLN A 87 3.28 7.37 13.61
CA GLN A 87 3.73 6.00 13.84
C GLN A 87 3.74 5.60 15.33
N HIS A 88 4.01 6.55 16.23
CA HIS A 88 4.04 6.34 17.68
C HIS A 88 2.70 6.61 18.37
N ALA A 89 1.70 7.11 17.64
CA ALA A 89 0.39 7.41 18.20
C ALA A 89 -0.47 6.15 18.36
N HIS A 90 -0.30 5.15 17.48
CA HIS A 90 -1.03 3.89 17.56
C HIS A 90 -0.34 2.78 16.76
N GLU A 91 -0.38 1.56 17.29
CA GLU A 91 0.15 0.34 16.65
C GLU A 91 -0.45 0.02 15.27
N ILE A 92 -1.61 0.58 14.92
CA ILE A 92 -2.29 0.33 13.65
C ILE A 92 -1.56 1.02 12.48
N ILE A 93 -0.85 2.12 12.76
CA ILE A 93 -0.19 2.95 11.77
C ILE A 93 0.95 2.23 11.04
N PRO A 94 1.93 1.59 11.74
CA PRO A 94 2.97 0.83 11.06
C PRO A 94 2.40 -0.32 10.22
N LEU A 95 1.35 -1.00 10.70
CA LEU A 95 0.68 -2.07 9.95
C LEU A 95 0.03 -1.56 8.65
N ILE A 96 -0.60 -0.39 8.69
CA ILE A 96 -1.20 0.24 7.50
C ILE A 96 -0.11 0.64 6.49
N LEU A 97 1.02 1.18 6.96
CA LEU A 97 2.15 1.54 6.11
C LEU A 97 2.71 0.30 5.40
N GLU A 98 2.91 -0.79 6.13
CA GLU A 98 3.37 -2.07 5.57
C GLU A 98 2.36 -2.65 4.57
N TYR A 99 1.07 -2.67 4.93
CA TYR A 99 0.00 -3.11 4.04
C TYR A 99 0.03 -2.34 2.71
N ARG A 100 0.21 -1.02 2.74
CA ARG A 100 0.26 -0.17 1.54
C ARG A 100 1.49 -0.44 0.66
N GLN A 101 2.62 -0.76 1.27
CA GLN A 101 3.81 -1.15 0.53
C GLN A 101 3.59 -2.48 -0.18
N LEU A 102 3.09 -3.48 0.54
CA LEU A 102 2.85 -4.82 0.01
C LEU A 102 1.75 -4.86 -1.06
N ILE A 103 0.63 -4.15 -0.86
CA ILE A 103 -0.45 -4.12 -1.86
C ILE A 103 -0.01 -3.45 -3.16
N LYS A 104 0.86 -2.44 -3.08
CA LYS A 104 1.42 -1.77 -4.26
C LYS A 104 2.41 -2.69 -4.98
N LEU A 105 3.25 -3.41 -4.25
CA LEU A 105 4.13 -4.44 -4.81
C LEU A 105 3.32 -5.50 -5.57
N LYS A 106 2.24 -5.99 -4.95
CA LYS A 106 1.35 -6.99 -5.55
C LYS A 106 0.68 -6.48 -6.83
N THR A 107 -0.06 -5.38 -6.75
CA THR A 107 -0.94 -4.91 -7.84
C THR A 107 -0.22 -4.20 -8.98
N THR A 108 0.99 -3.66 -8.75
CA THR A 108 1.72 -2.90 -9.78
C THR A 108 2.84 -3.72 -10.44
N TYR A 109 3.40 -4.72 -9.75
CA TYR A 109 4.63 -5.39 -10.19
C TYR A 109 4.55 -6.93 -10.27
N ILE A 110 3.50 -7.55 -9.73
CA ILE A 110 3.42 -9.02 -9.63
C ILE A 110 2.17 -9.59 -10.29
N GLU A 111 0.99 -8.99 -10.09
CA GLU A 111 -0.25 -9.38 -10.79
C GLU A 111 -0.20 -9.15 -12.31
#